data_AF-A0A7X8Y4T4-F1
#
_entry.id   AF-A0A7X8Y4T4-F1
#
_cell.length_a   1.000
_cell.length_b   1.000
_cell.length_c   1.000
_cell.angle_alpha   90.00
_cell.angle_beta   90.00
_cell.angle_gamma   90.00
#
_symmetry.space_group_name_H-M   'P 1'
#
loop_
_entity.id
_entity.type
_entity.pdbx_description
1 polymer ?
#
loop_
_entity_poly.entity_id
_entity_poly.type
_entity_poly.pdbx_seq_one_letter_code
_entity_poly.pdbx_strand_id
1 'polypeptide(L)' 'MMNLLKSIIAELLGMFIDDGALALLSLALIIVIAIAVYAGLFSGFIAALILLMGCILILAESLTRAARNWRQR' A
#
# COMPACT_ATOMS: atom_id res chain seq x y z
N MET A 1 -16.97 23.60 -4.96
CA MET A 1 -15.60 23.32 -4.46
C MET A 1 -15.54 22.07 -3.57
N MET A 2 -16.36 21.95 -2.52
CA MET A 2 -16.38 20.78 -1.61
C MET A 2 -16.72 19.44 -2.31
N ASN A 3 -17.55 19.47 -3.37
CA ASN A 3 -17.93 18.26 -4.11
C ASN A 3 -16.79 17.70 -4.98
N LEU A 4 -15.89 18.54 -5.48
CA LEU A 4 -14.76 18.10 -6.30
C LEU A 4 -13.72 17.37 -5.44
N LEU A 5 -13.36 17.94 -4.28
CA LEU A 5 -12.48 17.27 -3.32
C LEU A 5 -13.06 15.95 -2.84
N LYS A 6 -14.35 15.91 -2.49
CA LYS A 6 -15.02 14.64 -2.13
C LYS A 6 -15.03 13.62 -3.27
N SER A 7 -15.25 14.07 -4.51
CA SER A 7 -15.25 13.17 -5.68
C SER A 7 -13.86 12.59 -5.91
N ILE A 8 -12.82 13.43 -5.92
CA ILE A 8 -11.44 12.96 -6.11
C ILE A 8 -11.02 12.00 -5.00
N ILE A 9 -11.39 12.28 -3.74
CA ILE A 9 -11.12 11.38 -2.61
C ILE A 9 -11.90 10.07 -2.77
N ALA A 10 -13.17 10.11 -3.15
CA ALA A 10 -13.98 8.91 -3.34
C ALA A 10 -13.50 8.05 -4.52
N GLU A 11 -12.98 8.68 -5.57
CA GLU A 11 -12.47 8.03 -6.77
C GLU A 11 -11.06 7.46 -6.51
N LEU A 12 -10.25 8.15 -5.71
CA LEU A 12 -8.97 7.65 -5.21
C LEU A 12 -9.16 6.46 -4.25
N LEU A 13 -10.12 6.56 -3.33
CA LEU A 13 -10.49 5.46 -2.43
C LEU A 13 -11.12 4.29 -3.21
N GLY A 14 -11.94 4.58 -4.22
CA GLY A 14 -12.52 3.60 -5.12
C GLY A 14 -11.44 2.82 -5.88
N MET A 15 -10.41 3.51 -6.38
CA MET A 15 -9.27 2.88 -7.05
C MET A 15 -8.44 2.01 -6.09
N PHE A 16 -8.24 2.46 -4.83
CA PHE A 16 -7.59 1.68 -3.79
C PHE A 16 -8.37 0.41 -3.39
N ILE A 17 -9.71 0.49 -3.37
CA ILE A 17 -10.60 -0.64 -3.11
C ILE A 17 -10.60 -1.63 -4.30
N ASP A 18 -10.56 -1.13 -5.53
CA ASP A 18 -10.54 -1.95 -6.75
C ASP A 18 -9.20 -2.68 -6.89
N ASP A 19 -8.11 -2.04 -6.45
CA ASP A 19 -6.80 -2.68 -6.20
C ASP A 19 -6.75 -3.45 -4.87
N GLY A 20 -7.88 -3.97 -4.37
CA GLY A 20 -8.01 -4.58 -3.03
C GLY A 20 -6.96 -5.64 -2.67
N ALA A 21 -6.34 -6.30 -3.65
CA ALA A 21 -5.19 -7.19 -3.43
C ALA A 21 -3.94 -6.46 -2.86
N LEU A 22 -3.67 -5.23 -3.30
CA LEU A 22 -2.54 -4.40 -2.86
C LEU A 22 -2.77 -3.79 -1.47
N ALA A 23 -4.01 -3.40 -1.17
CA ALA A 23 -4.40 -2.98 0.17
C ALA A 23 -4.26 -4.14 1.18
N LEU A 24 -4.66 -5.34 0.77
CA LEU A 24 -4.54 -6.54 1.60
C LEU A 24 -3.07 -6.95 1.80
N LEU A 25 -2.22 -6.82 0.77
CA LEU A 25 -0.78 -7.03 0.88
C LEU A 25 -0.10 -6.04 1.84
N SER A 26 -0.46 -4.76 1.78
CA SER A 26 0.13 -3.75 2.69
C SER A 26 -0.31 -3.96 4.12
N LEU A 27 -1.59 -4.28 4.35
CA LEU A 27 -2.09 -4.67 5.68
C LEU A 27 -1.36 -5.91 6.21
N ALA A 28 -1.21 -6.95 5.38
CA ALA A 28 -0.49 -8.17 5.76
C ALA A 28 0.97 -7.88 6.11
N LEU A 29 1.66 -7.06 5.32
CA LEU A 29 3.05 -6.66 5.55
C LEU A 29 3.20 -5.94 6.89
N ILE A 30 2.31 -4.99 7.20
CA ILE A 30 2.30 -4.28 8.48
C ILE A 30 2.11 -5.25 9.65
N ILE A 31 1.14 -6.17 9.55
CA ILE A 31 0.86 -7.15 10.60
C ILE A 31 2.07 -8.05 10.85
N VAL A 32 2.70 -8.58 9.79
CA VAL A 32 3.88 -9.46 9.89
C VAL A 32 5.04 -8.74 10.57
N ILE A 33 5.32 -7.50 10.18
CA ILE A 33 6.43 -6.72 10.78
C ILE A 33 6.11 -6.33 12.22
N ALA A 34 4.86 -5.96 12.52
CA ALA A 34 4.43 -5.64 13.88
C ALA A 34 4.60 -6.84 14.82
N ILE A 35 4.21 -8.04 14.38
CA ILE A 35 4.43 -9.28 15.13
C ILE A 35 5.93 -9.55 15.31
N ALA A 36 6.73 -9.36 14.26
CA ALA A 36 8.18 -9.60 14.34
C ALA A 36 8.89 -8.64 15.31
N VAL A 37 8.48 -7.37 15.36
CA VAL A 37 8.97 -6.38 16.34
C VAL A 37 8.52 -6.73 17.74
N TYR A 38 7.24 -7.09 17.92
CA TYR A 38 6.69 -7.48 19.21
C TYR A 38 7.39 -8.72 19.79
N ALA A 39 7.73 -9.68 18.92
CA ALA A 39 8.49 -10.87 19.29
C ALA A 39 9.99 -10.60 19.57
N GLY A 40 10.45 -9.35 19.41
CA GLY A 40 11.85 -8.97 19.64
C GLY A 40 12.83 -9.48 18.57
N LEU A 41 12.35 -9.91 17.40
CA LEU A 41 13.19 -10.44 16.32
C LEU A 41 13.99 -9.34 15.62
N PHE A 42 13.51 -8.10 15.63
CA PHE A 42 14.16 -6.96 15.00
C PHE A 42 14.21 -5.76 15.94
N SER A 43 15.28 -4.97 15.85
CA SER A 43 15.30 -3.63 16.44
C SER A 43 14.29 -2.73 15.73
N GLY A 44 13.71 -1.76 16.44
CA GLY A 44 12.69 -0.87 15.88
C GLY A 44 13.15 -0.14 14.61
N PHE A 45 14.45 0.17 14.50
CA PHE A 45 15.02 0.81 13.31
C PHE A 45 15.05 -0.12 12.09
N ILE A 46 15.46 -1.38 12.27
CA ILE A 46 15.49 -2.38 11.19
C ILE A 46 14.06 -2.65 10.71
N ALA A 47 13.12 -2.80 11.64
CA ALA A 47 11.72 -3.02 11.28
C ALA A 47 11.11 -1.84 10.51
N ALA A 48 11.43 -0.60 10.90
CA ALA A 48 10.99 0.58 10.16
C ALA A 48 11.54 0.61 8.73
N LEU A 49 12.81 0.23 8.53
CA LEU A 49 13.40 0.12 7.19
C LEU A 49 12.73 -0.96 6.34
N ILE A 50 12.48 -2.15 6.91
CA ILE A 50 11.79 -3.23 6.21
C ILE A 50 10.38 -2.79 5.82
N LEU A 51 9.67 -2.12 6.73
CA LEU A 51 8.30 -1.65 6.49
C LEU A 51 8.27 -0.58 5.40
N LEU A 52 9.21 0.36 5.44
CA LEU A 52 9.37 1.38 4.39
C LEU A 52 9.62 0.75 3.03
N MET A 53 10.61 -0.14 2.93
CA MET A 53 10.96 -0.82 1.68
C MET A 53 9.81 -1.69 1.17
N GLY A 54 9.12 -2.38 2.07
CA GLY A 54 7.93 -3.18 1.76
C GLY A 54 6.78 -2.34 1.19
N CYS A 55 6.49 -1.20 1.80
CA CYS A 55 5.50 -0.25 1.28
C CYS A 55 5.88 0.30 -0.10
N ILE A 56 7.15 0.62 -0.33
CA ILE A 56 7.64 1.11 -1.63
C ILE A 56 7.47 0.02 -2.70
N LEU A 57 7.78 -1.23 -2.39
CA LEU A 57 7.60 -2.37 -3.31
C LEU A 57 6.13 -2.58 -3.67
N ILE A 58 5.23 -2.53 -2.69
CA ILE A 58 3.78 -2.66 -2.94
C ILE A 58 3.29 -1.50 -3.81
N LEU A 59 3.74 -0.27 -3.54
CA LEU A 59 3.40 0.89 -4.36
C LEU A 59 3.95 0.76 -5.80
N ALA A 60 5.17 0.25 -5.96
CA ALA A 60 5.75 0.01 -7.27
C ALA A 60 4.93 -1.03 -8.06
N GLU A 61 4.50 -2.12 -7.42
CA GLU A 61 3.59 -3.09 -8.03
C GLU A 61 2.26 -2.44 -8.44
N SER A 62 1.64 -1.63 -7.57
CA SER A 62 0.43 -0.84 -7.91
C SER A 62 0.63 0.00 -9.16
N LEU A 63 1.71 0.79 -9.20
CA LEU A 63 2.02 1.67 -10.33
C LEU A 63 2.31 0.89 -11.61
N THR A 64 3.02 -0.23 -11.51
CA THR A 64 3.37 -1.07 -12.67
C THR A 64 2.12 -1.73 -13.25
N ARG A 65 1.22 -2.21 -12.38
CA ARG A 65 -0.05 -2.83 -12.76
C ARG A 65 -1.00 -1.79 -13.36
N ALA A 66 -1.10 -0.61 -12.76
CA ALA A 66 -1.86 0.52 -13.28
C ALA A 66 -1.33 0.98 -14.65
N ALA A 67 -0.01 1.14 -14.80
CA ALA A 67 0.62 1.53 -16.07
C ALA A 67 0.40 0.47 -17.17
N ARG A 68 0.45 -0.82 -16.82
CA ARG A 68 0.18 -1.91 -17.76
C ARG A 68 -1.28 -1.93 -18.21
N ASN A 69 -2.21 -1.71 -17.29
CA ASN A 69 -3.64 -1.66 -17.59
C ASN A 69 -4.02 -0.37 -18.36
N TRP A 70 -3.32 0.73 -18.11
CA TRP A 70 -3.53 2.00 -18.82
C TRP A 70 -3.14 1.90 -20.30
N ARG A 71 -2.12 1.09 -20.63
CA ARG A 71 -1.68 0.90 -22.03
C ARG A 71 -2.62 0.05 -22.90
N GLN A 72 -3.68 -0.53 -22.31
CA GLN A 72 -4.69 -1.31 -23.05
C GLN A 72 -6.00 -0.55 -23.30
N ARG A 73 -6.12 0.71 -22.88
CA ARG A 73 -7.20 1.63 -23.29
C ARG A 73 -6.67 2.65 -24.30
#